data_AF-A0A926HBI2-F1
#
_entry.id   AF-A0A926HBI2-F1
#
_cell.length_a   1.000
_cell.length_b   1.000
_cell.length_c   1.000
_cell.angle_alpha   90.00
_cell.angle_beta   90.00
_cell.angle_gamma   90.00
#
_symmetry.space_group_name_H-M   'P 1'
#
loop_
_entity.id
_entity.type
_entity.pdbx_description
1 polymer ?
#
loop_
_entity_poly.entity_id
_entity_poly.type
_entity_poly.pdbx_seq_one_letter_code
_entity_poly.pdbx_strand_id
1 'polypeptide(L)'
;MKWFWRILGLSALVGFAVIVVRAIQQYREDSVFDLSPAGATAGGSYGSTQRGISPELLAILADPGDKGPVELVADSGKEWLVNRRNGFRYPVEDGIPIMLLEEGEKYKDENLISR
;
A
#
# COMPACT_ATOMS: atom_id res chain seq x y z
N MET A 1 0.75 -63.46 -26.96
CA MET A 1 1.13 -62.14 -27.52
C MET A 1 0.10 -61.02 -27.34
N LYS A 2 -1.21 -61.29 -27.16
CA LYS A 2 -2.25 -60.23 -27.04
C LYS A 2 -2.20 -59.42 -25.74
N TRP A 3 -1.62 -59.96 -24.65
CA TRP A 3 -1.55 -59.28 -23.36
C TRP A 3 -0.50 -58.15 -23.34
N PHE A 4 0.63 -58.33 -24.03
CA PHE A 4 1.66 -57.29 -24.16
C PHE A 4 1.13 -56.01 -24.83
N TRP A 5 0.28 -56.16 -25.86
CA TRP A 5 -0.35 -55.01 -26.52
C TRP A 5 -1.38 -54.29 -25.64
N ARG A 6 -2.00 -54.99 -24.67
CA ARG A 6 -2.92 -54.39 -23.70
C ARG A 6 -2.17 -53.58 -22.63
N ILE A 7 -1.03 -54.08 -22.17
CA ILE A 7 -0.18 -53.38 -21.19
C ILE A 7 0.44 -52.13 -21.83
N LEU A 8 0.91 -52.23 -23.08
CA LEU A 8 1.45 -51.09 -23.82
C LEU A 8 0.38 -50.01 -24.09
N GLY A 9 -0.84 -50.42 -24.44
CA GLY A 9 -1.97 -49.51 -24.60
C GLY A 9 -2.39 -48.81 -23.30
N LEU A 10 -2.39 -49.53 -22.17
CA LEU A 10 -2.70 -48.95 -20.87
C LEU A 10 -1.65 -47.91 -20.44
N SER A 11 -0.36 -48.22 -20.67
CA SER A 11 0.74 -47.30 -20.38
C SER A 11 0.66 -46.01 -21.20
N ALA A 12 0.35 -46.11 -22.50
CA ALA A 12 0.17 -44.95 -23.37
C ALA A 12 -1.01 -44.07 -22.93
N LEU A 13 -2.13 -44.68 -22.51
CA LEU A 13 -3.31 -43.95 -22.05
C LEU A 13 -3.04 -43.22 -20.74
N VAL A 14 -2.34 -43.86 -19.79
CA VAL A 14 -1.90 -43.22 -18.55
C VAL A 14 -0.94 -42.06 -18.82
N GLY A 15 0.03 -42.24 -19.72
CA GLY A 15 0.95 -41.16 -20.12
C GLY A 15 0.22 -39.97 -20.74
N PHE A 16 -0.73 -40.23 -21.64
CA PHE A 16 -1.57 -39.20 -22.25
C PHE A 16 -2.43 -38.47 -21.21
N ALA A 17 -3.04 -39.20 -20.27
CA ALA A 17 -3.80 -38.61 -19.18
C ALA A 17 -2.94 -37.68 -18.30
N VAL A 18 -1.69 -38.07 -17.99
CA VAL A 18 -0.76 -37.23 -17.22
C VAL A 18 -0.39 -35.95 -18.00
N ILE A 19 -0.14 -36.05 -19.30
CA ILE A 19 0.16 -34.89 -20.17
C ILE A 19 -1.03 -33.93 -20.20
N VAL A 20 -2.26 -34.45 -20.35
CA VAL A 20 -3.48 -33.64 -20.37
C VAL A 20 -3.73 -32.98 -19.01
N VAL A 21 -3.55 -33.69 -17.89
CA VAL A 21 -3.68 -33.11 -16.54
C VAL A 21 -2.64 -32.01 -16.31
N ARG A 22 -1.38 -32.23 -16.72
CA ARG A 22 -0.33 -31.21 -16.66
C ARG A 22 -0.68 -30.00 -17.51
N ALA A 23 -1.15 -30.20 -18.74
CA ALA A 23 -1.54 -29.11 -19.64
C ALA A 23 -2.72 -28.29 -19.09
N ILE A 24 -3.73 -28.93 -18.49
CA ILE A 24 -4.88 -28.25 -17.87
C ILE A 24 -4.45 -27.47 -16.63
N GLN A 25 -3.57 -28.03 -15.79
CA GLN A 25 -3.05 -27.32 -14.62
C GLN A 25 -2.24 -26.08 -15.04
N GLN A 26 -1.39 -26.22 -16.05
CA GLN A 26 -0.53 -25.14 -16.53
C GLN A 26 -1.34 -24.02 -17.21
N TYR A 27 -2.40 -24.35 -17.96
CA TYR A 27 -3.34 -23.36 -18.48
C TYR A 27 -4.06 -22.58 -17.36
N ARG A 28 -4.28 -23.22 -16.20
CA ARG A 28 -4.88 -22.58 -15.02
C ARG A 28 -3.92 -21.58 -14.36
N GLU A 29 -2.61 -21.74 -14.51
CA GLU A 29 -1.61 -20.84 -13.92
C GLU A 29 -1.39 -19.59 -14.79
N ASP A 30 -1.38 -19.71 -16.12
CA ASP A 30 -1.24 -18.55 -17.02
C ASP A 30 -2.52 -17.68 -17.14
N SER A 31 -3.69 -18.25 -16.83
CA SER A 31 -4.98 -17.54 -16.94
C SER A 31 -5.40 -16.80 -15.66
N VAL A 32 -4.69 -17.01 -14.55
CA VAL A 32 -4.91 -16.24 -13.33
C VAL A 32 -4.15 -14.93 -13.49
N PHE A 33 -4.85 -13.97 -14.11
CA PHE A 33 -4.52 -12.56 -14.00
C PHE A 33 -4.17 -12.26 -12.54
N ASP A 34 -2.95 -11.78 -12.28
CA ASP A 34 -2.34 -11.51 -10.98
C ASP A 34 -3.02 -10.34 -10.28
N LEU A 35 -4.32 -10.49 -10.00
CA LEU A 35 -4.99 -9.79 -8.93
C LEU A 35 -4.62 -10.55 -7.67
N SER A 36 -3.41 -10.30 -7.19
CA SER A 36 -3.06 -10.54 -5.79
C SER A 36 -4.30 -10.21 -4.95
N PRO A 37 -4.86 -11.18 -4.20
CA PRO A 37 -6.09 -10.93 -3.49
C PRO A 37 -5.85 -9.74 -2.57
N ALA A 38 -6.67 -8.70 -2.71
CA ALA A 38 -6.62 -7.49 -1.90
C ALA A 38 -6.78 -7.77 -0.38
N GLY A 39 -6.88 -9.04 0.04
CA GLY A 39 -6.91 -9.51 1.42
C GLY A 39 -5.66 -10.25 1.90
N ALA A 40 -4.66 -10.54 1.05
CA ALA A 40 -3.40 -11.17 1.48
C ALA A 40 -2.18 -10.22 1.44
N THR A 41 -2.33 -9.02 0.89
CA THR A 41 -1.42 -7.89 1.15
C THR A 41 -1.77 -7.26 2.49
N ALA A 42 -1.67 -8.04 3.57
CA ALA A 42 -1.37 -7.47 4.87
C ALA A 42 0.06 -6.90 4.76
N GLY A 43 0.16 -5.61 4.42
CA GLY A 43 1.41 -4.87 4.44
C GLY A 43 2.25 -5.04 3.18
N GLY A 44 1.94 -4.28 2.13
CA GLY A 44 3.03 -3.67 1.39
C GLY A 44 3.92 -2.97 2.41
N SER A 45 5.18 -3.37 2.50
CA SER A 45 6.14 -2.81 3.45
C SER A 45 6.47 -1.37 3.03
N TYR A 46 5.53 -0.46 3.26
CA TYR A 46 5.84 0.94 3.47
C TYR A 46 6.59 0.96 4.81
N GLY A 47 7.93 0.98 4.74
CA GLY A 47 8.88 0.91 5.85
C GLY A 47 8.29 0.95 7.25
N SER A 48 8.04 -0.22 7.84
CA SER A 48 7.45 -0.41 9.17
C SER A 48 8.41 -0.10 10.31
N THR A 49 9.28 0.90 10.18
CA THR A 49 10.28 1.20 11.23
C THR A 49 10.07 2.52 11.96
N GLN A 50 9.34 3.52 11.45
CA GLN A 50 8.86 4.64 12.28
C GLN A 50 7.52 5.17 11.76
N ARG A 51 6.47 5.13 12.60
CA ARG A 51 5.12 5.66 12.30
C ARG A 51 5.06 7.19 12.45
N GLY A 52 5.98 7.90 11.80
CA GLY A 52 6.09 9.35 11.85
C GLY A 52 6.77 9.90 10.60
N ILE A 53 6.61 11.20 10.34
CA ILE A 53 7.17 11.84 9.14
C ILE A 53 8.67 12.03 9.34
N SER A 54 9.48 11.49 8.43
CA SER A 54 10.94 11.64 8.52
C SER A 54 11.37 13.10 8.29
N PRO A 55 12.51 13.55 8.85
CA PRO A 55 12.99 14.91 8.66
C PRO A 55 13.22 15.28 7.19
N GLU A 56 13.67 14.32 6.36
CA GLU A 56 13.89 14.52 4.93
C GLU A 56 12.57 14.75 4.17
N LEU A 57 11.52 13.99 4.51
CA LEU A 57 10.19 14.20 3.93
C LEU A 57 9.60 15.52 4.41
N LEU A 58 9.71 15.83 5.71
CA LEU A 58 9.22 17.08 6.27
C LEU A 58 9.82 18.31 5.56
N ALA A 59 11.10 18.25 5.18
CA ALA A 59 11.78 19.33 4.47
C ALA A 59 11.21 19.65 3.08
N ILE A 60 10.50 18.70 2.45
CA ILE A 60 9.85 18.89 1.15
C ILE A 60 8.32 19.07 1.25
N LEU A 61 7.73 18.88 2.43
CA LEU A 61 6.30 19.08 2.65
C LEU A 61 5.95 20.58 2.64
N ALA A 62 4.79 20.90 2.06
CA ALA A 62 4.31 22.26 1.94
C ALA A 62 2.80 22.34 2.20
N ASP A 63 2.35 23.49 2.71
CA ASP A 63 0.94 23.79 2.94
C ASP A 63 0.13 23.73 1.63
N PRO A 64 -1.06 23.11 1.60
CA PRO A 64 -1.85 22.94 0.38
C PRO A 64 -2.40 24.26 -0.19
N GLY A 65 -2.58 25.31 0.60
CA GLY A 65 -3.09 26.61 0.17
C GLY A 65 -2.00 27.57 -0.29
N ASP A 66 -1.03 27.86 0.57
CA ASP A 66 -0.01 28.90 0.32
C ASP A 66 1.34 28.34 -0.16
N LYS A 67 1.50 27.02 -0.18
CA LYS A 67 2.71 26.29 -0.62
C LYS A 67 3.99 26.58 0.16
N GLY A 68 3.91 27.21 1.33
CA GLY A 68 5.10 27.42 2.16
C GLY A 68 5.33 26.27 3.16
N PRO A 69 6.42 26.35 3.95
CA PRO A 69 6.84 25.27 4.84
C PRO A 69 5.85 25.02 5.97
N VAL A 70 5.87 23.77 6.48
CA VAL A 70 5.09 23.28 7.62
C VAL A 70 6.02 22.66 8.68
N GLU A 71 5.63 22.73 9.94
CA GLU A 71 6.36 22.16 11.08
C GLU A 71 5.60 20.96 11.67
N LEU A 72 6.32 19.88 11.99
CA LEU A 72 5.74 18.76 12.73
C LEU A 72 5.72 19.09 14.23
N VAL A 73 4.54 19.05 14.84
CA VAL A 73 4.30 19.33 16.25
C VAL A 73 3.54 18.17 16.89
N ALA A 74 3.99 17.71 18.05
CA ALA A 74 3.25 16.73 18.85
C ALA A 74 2.39 17.47 19.89
N ASP A 75 1.09 17.21 19.88
CA ASP A 75 0.12 17.75 20.84
C ASP A 75 -0.80 16.64 21.33
N SER A 76 -0.83 16.44 22.65
CA SER A 76 -1.70 15.46 23.32
C SER A 76 -1.59 14.04 22.75
N GLY A 77 -0.39 13.64 22.34
CA GLY A 77 -0.12 12.32 21.76
C GLY A 77 -0.51 12.16 20.29
N LYS A 78 -0.92 13.25 19.63
CA LYS A 78 -1.18 13.31 18.18
C LYS A 78 -0.12 14.16 17.48
N GLU A 79 0.22 13.80 16.26
CA GLU A 79 1.12 14.57 15.41
C GLU A 79 0.32 15.52 14.51
N TRP A 80 0.85 16.73 14.32
CA TRP A 80 0.23 17.79 13.54
C TRP A 80 1.27 18.45 12.65
N LEU A 81 0.89 18.78 11.42
CA LEU A 81 1.65 19.67 10.56
C LEU A 81 1.06 21.07 10.69
N VAL A 82 1.88 22.01 11.13
CA VAL A 82 1.45 23.37 11.46
C VAL A 82 2.09 24.34 10.48
N ASN A 83 1.27 25.19 9.86
CA ASN A 83 1.77 26.34 9.11
C ASN A 83 1.77 27.58 10.01
N ARG A 84 2.96 28.06 10.37
CA ARG A 84 3.16 29.22 11.24
C ARG A 84 2.77 30.57 10.62
N ARG A 85 2.46 30.64 9.32
CA ARG A 85 2.04 31.89 8.65
C ARG A 85 0.54 32.13 8.75
N ASN A 86 -0.26 31.08 8.66
CA ASN A 86 -1.72 31.16 8.64
C ASN A 86 -2.40 30.51 9.87
N GLY A 87 -1.64 29.75 10.67
CA GLY A 87 -2.13 29.05 11.86
C GLY A 87 -2.84 27.74 11.56
N PHE A 88 -2.83 27.26 10.32
CA PHE A 88 -3.52 26.03 9.93
C PHE A 88 -2.81 24.81 10.51
N ARG A 89 -3.59 23.82 10.95
CA ARG A 89 -3.09 22.57 11.52
C ARG A 89 -3.69 21.40 10.77
N TYR A 90 -2.83 20.49 10.29
CA TYR A 90 -3.23 19.29 9.59
C TYR A 90 -2.90 18.07 10.46
N PRO A 91 -3.88 17.21 10.80
CA PRO A 91 -3.60 16.02 11.59
C PRO A 91 -2.77 15.01 10.78
N VAL A 92 -1.91 14.27 11.48
CA VAL A 92 -1.16 13.13 10.94
C VAL A 92 -1.71 11.86 11.61
N GLU A 93 -2.33 10.99 10.82
CA GLU A 93 -2.93 9.74 11.30
C GLU A 93 -2.21 8.56 10.66
N ASP A 94 -1.69 7.65 11.49
CA ASP A 94 -0.90 6.49 11.04
C ASP A 94 0.28 6.86 10.11
N GLY A 95 0.91 8.02 10.35
CA GLY A 95 1.98 8.56 9.53
C GLY A 95 1.53 9.19 8.20
N ILE A 96 0.22 9.33 7.98
CA ILE A 96 -0.40 9.91 6.79
C ILE A 96 -0.88 11.34 7.11
N PRO A 97 -0.29 12.38 6.48
CA PRO A 97 -0.78 13.75 6.56
C PRO A 97 -2.16 13.93 5.92
N ILE A 98 -3.14 14.45 6.67
CA ILE A 98 -4.44 14.84 6.13
C ILE A 98 -4.39 16.33 5.73
N MET A 99 -3.76 16.61 4.58
CA MET A 99 -3.54 17.97 4.05
C MET A 99 -4.70 18.49 3.19
N LEU A 100 -5.91 18.49 3.76
CA LEU A 100 -7.10 19.10 3.15
C LEU A 100 -7.28 20.53 3.67
N LEU A 101 -7.71 21.46 2.82
CA LEU A 101 -7.91 22.86 3.21
C LEU A 101 -8.96 22.98 4.33
N GLU A 102 -10.03 22.18 4.25
CA GLU A 102 -11.12 22.16 5.20
C GLU A 102 -10.67 21.67 6.59
N GLU A 103 -9.78 20.67 6.63
CA GLU A 103 -9.22 20.19 7.90
C GLU A 103 -8.23 21.21 8.49
N GLY A 104 -7.43 21.87 7.65
CA GLY A 104 -6.55 22.97 8.08
C GLY A 104 -7.30 24.14 8.72
N GLU A 105 -8.42 24.53 8.12
CA GLU A 105 -9.28 25.61 8.62
C GLU A 105 -10.00 25.20 9.93
N LYS A 106 -10.50 23.97 9.99
CA LYS A 106 -11.18 23.41 11.16
C LYS A 106 -10.31 23.41 12.42
N TYR A 107 -9.02 23.15 12.28
CA TYR A 107 -8.06 23.15 13.40
C TYR A 107 -7.16 24.39 13.42
N LYS A 108 -7.55 25.47 12.74
CA LYS A 108 -6.78 26.71 12.76
C LYS A 108 -6.63 27.24 14.18
N ASP A 109 -5.40 27.57 14.55
CA ASP A 109 -5.07 28.24 15.82
C ASP A 109 -4.23 29.50 15.54
N GLU A 110 -4.83 30.65 15.80
CA GLU A 110 -4.21 31.94 15.53
C GLU A 110 -3.04 32.25 16.49
N ASN A 111 -2.98 31.59 17.65
CA ASN A 111 -1.88 31.75 18.59
C ASN A 111 -0.59 31.09 18.10
N LEU A 112 -0.68 30.20 17.10
CA LEU A 112 0.47 29.54 16.50
C LEU A 112 1.10 30.36 15.37
N ILE A 113 0.49 31.49 14.99
CA ILE A 113 0.99 32.36 13.94
C ILE A 113 2.23 33.10 14.44
N SER A 114 3.36 32.89 13.77
CA SER A 114 4.60 33.64 14.03
C SER A 114 4.47 35.03 13.43
N ARG A 115 4.25 36.03 14.28
CA ARG A 115 4.27 37.46 13.93
C ARG A 115 5.67 38.03 13.91
#